data_AF-A0A9W5AZM0-F1
#
_entry.id   AF-A0A9W5AZM0-F1
#
_cell.length_a   1.000
_cell.length_b   1.000
_cell.length_c   1.000
_cell.angle_alpha   90.00
_cell.angle_beta   90.00
_cell.angle_gamma   90.00
#
_symmetry.space_group_name_H-M   'P 1'
#
loop_
_entity.id
_entity.type
_entity.pdbx_description
1 polymer ?
#
loop_
_entity_poly.entity_id
_entity_poly.type
_entity_poly.pdbx_seq_one_letter_code
_entity_poly.pdbx_strand_id
1 'polypeptide(L)'
;MPTVTSRLVLYFPGFDPLDAAAHHLRYQRAAALAGKTWAVDYAVGPLENRPGGETFTVESSSGDWRTRSDIIVYDHNAVISQLRNAPVWRQIWQGFKAGAGIIGEGGAARYFRHAWRFGLFFIFPFLLMLAGGVLAAVISLSPWLFALPLWLLVASVPAAALFFTKAFLPFAERFHTLHLYADWRFALAVGRDEPIARGWIEEKAALVLTALEQSSDEVLVVSHSMGASLALAVIGRVLELKPEALDGRKLSFATLGGAALQCAFLSSAVWLRQSIGVIARHPEVTWFDIQCLTDPIHLYRCNTVALTGHGDAPQPKIVPIRFKHSLSPERYKKNKRNFLRMHRQYVLGPDRRSGYDFTLLTAGPLPAASFADLESQTPPAL
;
A
#
# COMPACT_ATOMS: atom_id res chain seq x y z
N MET A 1 24.09 -19.20 2.93
CA MET A 1 23.00 -19.20 1.91
C MET A 1 23.61 -18.70 0.61
N PRO A 2 23.12 -19.11 -0.57
CA PRO A 2 23.61 -18.53 -1.83
C PRO A 2 23.38 -17.02 -1.81
N THR A 3 24.39 -16.24 -2.15
CA THR A 3 24.34 -14.79 -2.22
C THR A 3 23.80 -14.36 -3.58
N VAL A 4 22.85 -13.42 -3.57
CA VAL A 4 22.30 -12.81 -4.79
C VAL A 4 23.22 -11.70 -5.23
N THR A 5 23.68 -11.74 -6.48
CA THR A 5 24.58 -10.72 -7.05
C THR A 5 23.83 -9.66 -7.81
N SER A 6 22.70 -10.01 -8.44
CA SER A 6 21.87 -9.08 -9.20
C SER A 6 20.36 -9.31 -8.95
N ARG A 7 19.61 -8.22 -8.72
CA ARG A 7 18.16 -8.26 -8.47
C ARG A 7 17.44 -7.20 -9.28
N LEU A 8 16.35 -7.59 -9.94
CA LEU A 8 15.37 -6.65 -10.48
C LEU A 8 14.22 -6.50 -9.48
N VAL A 9 13.97 -5.28 -9.00
CA VAL A 9 12.89 -5.00 -8.04
C VAL A 9 11.80 -4.18 -8.70
N LEU A 10 10.60 -4.77 -8.78
CA LEU A 10 9.38 -4.14 -9.25
C LEU A 10 8.60 -3.64 -8.02
N TYR A 11 8.75 -2.36 -7.69
CA TYR A 11 8.18 -1.77 -6.47
C TYR A 11 6.83 -1.09 -6.73
N PHE A 12 5.78 -1.60 -6.07
CA PHE A 12 4.42 -1.05 -6.09
C PHE A 12 4.09 -0.40 -4.73
N PRO A 13 4.26 0.92 -4.59
CA PRO A 13 3.99 1.62 -3.33
C PRO A 13 2.50 1.62 -2.96
N GLY A 14 2.21 2.00 -1.71
CA GLY A 14 0.83 2.23 -1.25
C GLY A 14 0.18 3.45 -1.89
N PHE A 15 -1.09 3.71 -1.56
CA PHE A 15 -1.81 4.92 -1.96
C PHE A 15 -1.30 6.16 -1.21
N ASP A 16 -0.06 6.54 -1.49
CA ASP A 16 0.63 7.72 -0.97
C ASP A 16 0.76 8.75 -2.11
N PRO A 17 0.55 10.05 -1.86
CA PRO A 17 0.69 11.10 -2.88
C PRO A 17 2.18 11.44 -3.10
N LEU A 18 2.95 10.44 -3.52
CA LEU A 18 4.38 10.52 -3.79
C LEU A 18 4.65 9.97 -5.18
N ASP A 19 5.35 10.76 -5.99
CA ASP A 19 5.92 10.30 -7.25
C ASP A 19 7.18 9.44 -7.01
N ALA A 20 7.72 8.88 -8.09
CA ALA A 20 8.97 8.11 -8.07
C ALA A 20 10.13 8.86 -7.38
N ALA A 21 10.27 10.18 -7.59
CA ALA A 21 11.31 10.99 -6.94
C ALA A 21 11.15 11.05 -5.42
N ALA A 22 9.94 11.25 -4.93
CA ALA A 22 9.67 11.23 -3.50
C ALA A 22 9.80 9.82 -2.89
N HIS A 23 9.49 8.76 -3.64
CA HIS A 23 9.77 7.38 -3.24
C HIS A 23 11.26 7.07 -3.20
N HIS A 24 12.04 7.57 -4.15
CA HIS A 24 13.51 7.48 -4.16
C HIS A 24 14.12 8.18 -2.94
N LEU A 25 13.70 9.40 -2.62
CA LEU A 25 14.13 10.11 -1.40
C LEU A 25 13.76 9.35 -0.12
N ARG A 26 12.57 8.72 -0.08
CA ARG A 26 12.16 7.86 1.03
C ARG A 26 13.08 6.63 1.15
N TYR A 27 13.41 6.00 0.02
CA TYR A 27 14.30 4.86 -0.04
C TYR A 27 15.72 5.23 0.42
N GLN A 28 16.30 6.34 -0.04
CA GLN A 28 17.60 6.83 0.40
C GLN A 28 17.68 6.97 1.93
N ARG A 29 16.64 7.53 2.55
CA ARG A 29 16.56 7.64 4.02
C ARG A 29 16.45 6.28 4.71
N ALA A 30 15.70 5.35 4.13
CA ALA A 30 15.59 3.99 4.65
C ALA A 30 16.93 3.26 4.56
N ALA A 31 17.62 3.35 3.41
CA ALA A 31 18.92 2.75 3.17
C ALA A 31 20.00 3.31 4.08
N ALA A 32 20.02 4.63 4.34
CA ALA A 32 20.96 5.22 5.28
C ALA A 32 20.79 4.70 6.73
N LEU A 33 19.55 4.44 7.15
CA LEU A 33 19.27 3.83 8.46
C LEU A 33 19.61 2.34 8.49
N ALA A 34 19.27 1.62 7.41
CA ALA A 34 19.58 0.21 7.26
C ALA A 34 21.09 -0.02 7.23
N GLY A 35 21.86 0.78 6.51
CA GLY A 35 23.32 0.66 6.44
C GLY A 35 23.99 0.81 7.80
N LYS A 36 23.55 1.79 8.61
CA LYS A 36 23.98 1.93 10.01
C LYS A 36 23.60 0.73 10.87
N THR A 37 22.38 0.22 10.68
CA THR A 37 21.84 -0.88 11.49
C THR A 37 22.52 -2.22 11.18
N TRP A 38 22.77 -2.48 9.90
CA TRP A 38 23.29 -3.75 9.38
C TRP A 38 24.80 -3.75 9.15
N ALA A 39 25.48 -2.61 9.25
CA ALA A 39 26.87 -2.45 8.85
C ALA A 39 27.09 -2.86 7.38
N VAL A 40 26.21 -2.36 6.52
CA VAL A 40 26.21 -2.58 5.06
C VAL A 40 26.36 -1.22 4.39
N ASP A 41 27.24 -1.13 3.40
CA ASP A 41 27.30 0.04 2.54
C ASP A 41 26.17 -0.06 1.50
N TYR A 42 25.27 0.93 1.47
CA TYR A 42 24.18 1.03 0.50
C TYR A 42 24.37 2.31 -0.31
N ALA A 43 24.93 2.19 -1.51
CA ALA A 43 25.05 3.28 -2.46
C ALA A 43 23.79 3.36 -3.32
N VAL A 44 22.90 4.30 -2.98
CA VAL A 44 21.67 4.57 -3.75
C VAL A 44 21.98 5.59 -4.85
N GLY A 45 21.97 5.13 -6.11
CA GLY A 45 22.22 5.96 -7.29
C GLY A 45 21.12 6.98 -7.58
N PRO A 46 21.28 7.80 -8.64
CA PRO A 46 20.28 8.76 -9.06
C PRO A 46 19.01 8.06 -9.58
N LEU A 47 17.89 8.78 -9.56
CA LEU A 47 16.68 8.37 -10.27
C LEU A 47 16.83 8.67 -11.76
N GLU A 48 16.54 7.68 -12.59
CA GLU A 48 16.67 7.72 -14.03
C GLU A 48 15.39 7.22 -14.69
N ASN A 49 15.00 7.83 -15.79
CA ASN A 49 13.94 7.30 -16.64
C ASN A 49 14.55 6.28 -17.62
N ARG A 50 14.19 5.00 -17.45
CA ARG A 50 14.61 3.89 -18.34
C ARG A 50 13.37 3.33 -19.05
N PRO A 51 13.53 2.53 -20.13
CA PRO A 51 12.39 1.98 -20.88
C PRO A 51 11.37 1.20 -20.02
N GLY A 52 11.80 0.57 -18.93
CA GLY A 52 10.92 -0.14 -17.98
C GLY A 52 10.26 0.74 -16.90
N GLY A 53 10.55 2.03 -16.87
CA GLY A 53 10.01 3.02 -15.92
C GLY A 53 11.07 3.81 -15.15
N GLU A 54 10.59 4.63 -14.20
CA GLU A 54 11.42 5.41 -13.27
C GLU A 54 12.20 4.44 -12.36
N THR A 55 13.52 4.44 -12.50
CA THR A 55 14.42 3.41 -11.96
C THR A 55 15.59 4.05 -11.23
N PHE A 56 16.06 3.42 -10.17
CA PHE A 56 17.35 3.73 -9.56
C PHE A 56 18.09 2.46 -9.18
N THR A 57 19.41 2.48 -9.34
CA THR A 57 20.28 1.36 -8.98
C THR A 57 20.75 1.53 -7.53
N VAL A 58 20.72 0.46 -6.76
CA VAL A 58 21.30 0.36 -5.41
C VAL A 58 22.42 -0.66 -5.45
N GLU A 59 23.64 -0.20 -5.21
CA GLU A 59 24.77 -1.11 -4.97
C GLU A 59 24.93 -1.30 -3.47
N SER A 60 25.07 -2.56 -3.06
CA SER A 60 25.27 -2.89 -1.65
C SER A 60 26.44 -3.85 -1.48
N SER A 61 27.17 -3.68 -0.39
CA SER A 61 28.28 -4.57 -0.05
C SER A 61 28.57 -4.59 1.45
N SER A 62 29.02 -5.75 1.92
CA SER A 62 29.60 -5.93 3.26
C SER A 62 30.49 -7.16 3.25
N GLY A 63 31.75 -7.02 3.66
CA GLY A 63 32.73 -8.09 3.55
C GLY A 63 32.90 -8.56 2.10
N ASP A 64 32.71 -9.85 1.85
CA ASP A 64 33.00 -10.49 0.56
C ASP A 64 31.82 -10.52 -0.42
N TRP A 65 30.63 -10.07 0.00
CA TRP A 65 29.45 -10.05 -0.88
C TRP A 65 29.17 -8.67 -1.44
N ARG A 66 28.62 -8.65 -2.66
CA ARG A 66 28.10 -7.46 -3.33
C ARG A 66 26.81 -7.82 -4.06
N THR A 67 25.81 -6.94 -3.95
CA THR A 67 24.54 -7.08 -4.67
C THR A 67 24.24 -5.78 -5.41
N ARG A 68 23.86 -5.89 -6.68
CA ARG A 68 23.32 -4.78 -7.47
C ARG A 68 21.82 -4.97 -7.63
N SER A 69 21.04 -4.00 -7.18
CA SER A 69 19.58 -4.02 -7.32
C SER A 69 19.10 -2.86 -8.18
N ASP A 70 18.42 -3.15 -9.28
CA ASP A 70 17.73 -2.14 -10.08
C ASP A 70 16.27 -2.06 -9.59
N ILE A 71 15.89 -0.94 -8.98
CA ILE A 71 14.57 -0.74 -8.36
C ILE A 71 13.74 0.19 -9.25
N ILE A 72 12.65 -0.34 -9.79
CA ILE A 72 11.69 0.40 -10.60
C ILE A 72 10.48 0.74 -9.74
N VAL A 73 10.07 2.00 -9.73
CA VAL A 73 8.94 2.50 -8.95
C VAL A 73 7.71 2.66 -9.84
N TYR A 74 6.69 1.84 -9.59
CA TYR A 74 5.39 1.96 -10.25
C TYR A 74 4.39 2.70 -9.36
N ASP A 75 4.59 4.01 -9.19
CA ASP A 75 3.67 4.85 -8.43
C ASP A 75 2.37 5.19 -9.19
N HIS A 76 1.40 5.70 -8.44
CA HIS A 76 0.09 6.12 -8.93
C HIS A 76 -0.27 7.53 -8.44
N ASN A 77 0.72 8.40 -8.25
CA ASN A 77 0.52 9.77 -7.78
C ASN A 77 -0.30 10.62 -8.77
N ALA A 78 -0.16 10.38 -10.08
CA ALA A 78 -0.97 11.03 -11.10
C ALA A 78 -2.47 10.69 -10.92
N VAL A 79 -2.79 9.42 -10.65
CA VAL A 79 -4.17 8.97 -10.36
C VAL A 79 -4.70 9.62 -9.09
N ILE A 80 -3.90 9.65 -8.02
CA ILE A 80 -4.26 10.33 -6.76
C ILE A 80 -4.57 11.81 -7.02
N SER A 81 -3.70 12.49 -7.77
CA SER A 81 -3.86 13.91 -8.11
C SER A 81 -5.14 14.14 -8.92
N GLN A 82 -5.43 13.29 -9.91
CA GLN A 82 -6.68 13.36 -10.68
C GLN A 82 -7.91 13.15 -9.79
N LEU A 83 -7.90 12.16 -8.91
CA LEU A 83 -9.01 11.87 -8.00
C LEU A 83 -9.26 13.01 -7.01
N ARG A 84 -8.21 13.75 -6.63
CA ARG A 84 -8.29 14.87 -5.68
C ARG A 84 -8.48 16.24 -6.34
N ASN A 85 -8.51 16.34 -7.67
CA ASN A 85 -8.68 17.60 -8.42
C ASN A 85 -10.11 18.18 -8.40
N ALA A 86 -10.98 17.72 -7.50
CA ALA A 86 -12.35 18.22 -7.38
C ALA A 86 -12.47 19.20 -6.20
N PRO A 87 -13.43 20.14 -6.22
CA PRO A 87 -13.77 20.93 -5.03
C PRO A 87 -14.11 20.05 -3.83
N VAL A 88 -13.80 20.51 -2.62
CA VAL A 88 -13.92 19.72 -1.37
C VAL A 88 -15.30 19.06 -1.22
N TRP A 89 -16.38 19.80 -1.44
CA TRP A 89 -17.75 19.26 -1.32
C TRP A 89 -17.97 18.07 -2.27
N ARG A 90 -17.39 18.10 -3.47
CA ARG A 90 -17.49 17.04 -4.47
C ARG A 90 -16.62 15.85 -4.09
N GLN A 91 -15.44 16.08 -3.51
CA GLN A 91 -14.61 15.00 -2.95
C GLN A 91 -15.35 14.26 -1.83
N ILE A 92 -16.02 14.99 -0.92
CA ILE A 92 -16.83 14.40 0.15
C ILE A 92 -17.97 13.57 -0.45
N TRP A 93 -18.78 14.16 -1.33
CA TRP A 93 -19.88 13.45 -1.99
C TRP A 93 -19.42 12.19 -2.73
N GLN A 94 -18.35 12.29 -3.52
CA GLN A 94 -17.77 11.15 -4.24
C GLN A 94 -17.20 10.10 -3.28
N GLY A 95 -16.65 10.51 -2.14
CA GLY A 95 -16.23 9.63 -1.05
C GLY A 95 -17.39 8.82 -0.51
N PHE A 96 -18.49 9.46 -0.09
CA PHE A 96 -19.70 8.76 0.37
C PHE A 96 -20.30 7.85 -0.71
N LYS A 97 -20.31 8.29 -1.98
CA LYS A 97 -20.73 7.45 -3.11
C LYS A 97 -19.87 6.19 -3.24
N ALA A 98 -18.55 6.31 -3.08
CA ALA A 98 -17.65 5.16 -3.10
C ALA A 98 -17.87 4.24 -1.90
N GLY A 99 -18.03 4.80 -0.70
CA GLY A 99 -18.38 4.04 0.50
C GLY A 99 -19.69 3.24 0.33
N ALA A 100 -20.73 3.87 -0.23
CA ALA A 100 -21.98 3.21 -0.57
C ALA A 100 -21.79 2.10 -1.62
N GLY A 101 -20.94 2.32 -2.64
CA GLY A 101 -20.58 1.29 -3.62
C GLY A 101 -19.88 0.08 -2.99
N ILE A 102 -18.90 0.30 -2.12
CA ILE A 102 -18.19 -0.76 -1.39
C ILE A 102 -19.14 -1.56 -0.48
N ILE A 103 -20.10 -0.89 0.16
CA ILE A 103 -21.14 -1.55 0.96
C ILE A 103 -22.06 -2.37 0.06
N GLY A 104 -22.55 -1.78 -1.04
CA GLY A 104 -23.45 -2.44 -1.98
C GLY A 104 -22.85 -3.67 -2.66
N GLU A 105 -21.54 -3.70 -2.86
CA GLU A 105 -20.80 -4.84 -3.41
C GLU A 105 -20.32 -5.86 -2.35
N GLY A 106 -20.75 -5.69 -1.09
CA GLY A 106 -20.45 -6.61 0.01
C GLY A 106 -19.04 -6.48 0.59
N GLY A 107 -18.21 -5.55 0.10
CA GLY A 107 -16.84 -5.34 0.57
C GLY A 107 -16.78 -5.05 2.07
N ALA A 108 -17.62 -4.11 2.54
CA ALA A 108 -17.65 -3.73 3.96
C ALA A 108 -17.97 -4.90 4.90
N ALA A 109 -18.97 -5.72 4.56
CA ALA A 109 -19.34 -6.90 5.36
C ALA A 109 -18.17 -7.90 5.46
N ARG A 110 -17.44 -8.10 4.35
CA ARG A 110 -16.26 -8.97 4.32
C ARG A 110 -15.07 -8.38 5.09
N TYR A 111 -14.88 -7.06 5.07
CA TYR A 111 -13.87 -6.41 5.94
C TYR A 111 -14.17 -6.69 7.40
N PHE A 112 -15.40 -6.48 7.87
CA PHE A 112 -15.73 -6.74 9.27
C PHE A 112 -15.64 -8.22 9.63
N ARG A 113 -16.03 -9.12 8.72
CA ARG A 113 -15.95 -10.58 8.93
C ARG A 113 -14.51 -11.09 9.06
N HIS A 114 -13.60 -10.62 8.21
CA HIS A 114 -12.25 -11.20 8.11
C HIS A 114 -11.16 -10.32 8.76
N ALA A 115 -11.36 -9.01 8.80
CA ALA A 115 -10.37 -8.03 9.27
C ALA A 115 -11.06 -6.83 9.96
N TRP A 116 -11.74 -7.06 11.08
CA TRP A 116 -12.56 -6.03 11.76
C TRP A 116 -11.84 -4.70 12.03
N ARG A 117 -10.52 -4.72 12.26
CA ARG A 117 -9.70 -3.50 12.45
C ARG A 117 -9.59 -2.69 11.16
N PHE A 118 -9.47 -3.36 10.02
CA PHE A 118 -9.55 -2.74 8.71
C PHE A 118 -10.97 -2.24 8.44
N GLY A 119 -12.01 -2.98 8.87
CA GLY A 119 -13.41 -2.51 8.82
C GLY A 119 -13.63 -1.19 9.58
N LEU A 120 -13.02 -1.06 10.77
CA LEU A 120 -13.03 0.21 11.52
C LEU A 120 -12.28 1.32 10.80
N PHE A 121 -11.12 1.02 10.20
CA PHE A 121 -10.38 1.97 9.37
C PHE A 121 -11.21 2.44 8.17
N PHE A 122 -11.95 1.53 7.52
CA PHE A 122 -12.88 1.85 6.44
C PHE A 122 -13.99 2.81 6.88
N ILE A 123 -14.66 2.55 8.01
CA ILE A 123 -15.84 3.33 8.39
C ILE A 123 -15.50 4.68 9.05
N PHE A 124 -14.31 4.81 9.66
CA PHE A 124 -13.95 6.02 10.43
C PHE A 124 -14.06 7.35 9.66
N PRO A 125 -13.57 7.52 8.41
CA PRO A 125 -13.62 8.82 7.75
C PRO A 125 -15.07 9.24 7.44
N PHE A 126 -15.97 8.27 7.22
CA PHE A 126 -17.40 8.54 7.02
C PHE A 126 -18.07 9.00 8.31
N LEU A 127 -17.84 8.30 9.43
CA LEU A 127 -18.40 8.69 10.73
C LEU A 127 -17.88 10.05 11.20
N LEU A 128 -16.59 10.33 11.00
CA LEU A 128 -16.00 11.62 11.34
C LEU A 128 -16.65 12.75 10.54
N MET A 129 -16.80 12.57 9.22
CA MET A 129 -17.42 13.56 8.35
C MET A 129 -18.91 13.77 8.65
N LEU A 130 -19.64 12.69 8.96
CA LEU A 130 -21.03 12.76 9.42
C LEU A 130 -21.13 13.55 10.74
N ALA A 131 -20.24 13.30 11.71
CA ALA A 131 -20.22 14.06 12.96
C ALA A 131 -19.97 15.56 12.73
N GLY A 132 -19.04 15.92 11.85
CA GLY A 132 -18.83 17.31 11.45
C GLY A 132 -20.05 17.94 10.78
N GLY A 133 -20.73 17.18 9.91
CA GLY A 133 -21.97 17.60 9.27
C GLY A 133 -23.12 17.81 10.27
N VAL A 134 -23.29 16.92 11.24
CA VAL A 134 -24.28 17.06 12.32
C VAL A 134 -23.99 18.29 13.17
N LEU A 135 -22.73 18.52 13.56
CA LEU A 135 -22.35 19.71 14.32
C LEU A 135 -22.63 21.00 13.53
N ALA A 136 -22.30 21.03 12.23
CA ALA A 136 -22.64 22.16 11.37
C ALA A 136 -24.15 22.37 11.23
N ALA A 137 -24.93 21.29 11.13
CA ALA A 137 -26.39 21.37 11.09
C ALA A 137 -26.99 21.91 12.40
N VAL A 138 -26.46 21.49 13.55
CA VAL A 138 -26.85 22.02 14.87
C VAL A 138 -26.53 23.51 14.99
N ILE A 139 -25.34 23.95 14.55
CA ILE A 139 -25.00 25.38 14.52
C ILE A 139 -25.98 26.14 13.63
N SER A 140 -26.21 25.65 12.41
CA SER A 140 -27.11 26.26 11.43
C SER A 140 -28.53 26.40 11.95
N LEU A 141 -29.06 25.33 12.55
CA LEU A 141 -30.43 25.25 13.07
C LEU A 141 -30.58 25.76 14.51
N SER A 142 -29.52 26.28 15.14
CA SER A 142 -29.55 26.72 16.53
C SER A 142 -30.65 27.74 16.85
N PRO A 143 -31.04 28.69 15.96
CA PRO A 143 -32.14 29.59 16.27
C PRO A 143 -33.47 28.85 16.45
N TRP A 144 -33.74 27.84 15.62
CA TRP A 144 -34.94 27.03 15.74
C TRP A 144 -34.86 26.07 16.93
N LEU A 145 -33.73 25.38 17.12
CA LEU A 145 -33.54 24.39 18.19
C LEU A 145 -33.64 24.99 19.60
N PHE A 146 -33.24 26.25 19.78
CA PHE A 146 -33.24 26.93 21.07
C PHE A 146 -34.33 28.01 21.18
N ALA A 147 -35.34 27.98 20.30
CA ALA A 147 -36.46 28.93 20.27
C ALA A 147 -36.03 30.41 20.25
N LEU A 148 -34.93 30.71 19.55
CA LEU A 148 -34.45 32.07 19.30
C LEU A 148 -35.14 32.67 18.05
N PRO A 149 -35.08 34.00 17.86
CA PRO A 149 -35.63 34.64 16.67
C PRO A 149 -35.04 34.08 15.36
N LEU A 150 -35.90 33.66 14.42
CA LEU A 150 -35.46 33.02 13.17
C LEU A 150 -34.62 33.91 12.26
N TRP A 151 -34.66 35.24 12.41
CA TRP A 151 -33.75 36.14 11.68
C TRP A 151 -32.27 35.88 12.01
N LEU A 152 -31.97 35.27 13.16
CA LEU A 152 -30.62 34.82 13.51
C LEU A 152 -30.08 33.73 12.58
N LEU A 153 -30.92 33.11 11.73
CA LEU A 153 -30.46 32.21 10.67
C LEU A 153 -29.49 32.89 9.70
N VAL A 154 -29.61 34.21 9.52
CA VAL A 154 -28.68 35.02 8.71
C VAL A 154 -27.25 34.95 9.27
N ALA A 155 -27.09 34.78 10.58
CA ALA A 155 -25.79 34.63 11.23
C ALA A 155 -25.39 33.17 11.44
N SER A 156 -26.34 32.30 11.82
CA SER A 156 -26.04 30.91 12.17
C SER A 156 -25.66 30.06 10.94
N VAL A 157 -26.23 30.32 9.76
CA VAL A 157 -25.90 29.59 8.53
C VAL A 157 -24.46 29.89 8.07
N PRO A 158 -24.01 31.16 7.93
CA PRO A 158 -22.60 31.45 7.68
C PRO A 158 -21.67 30.94 8.78
N ALA A 159 -22.07 31.01 10.05
CA ALA A 159 -21.27 30.48 11.16
C ALA A 159 -21.05 28.96 11.03
N ALA A 160 -22.07 28.20 10.63
CA ALA A 160 -21.95 26.76 10.36
C ALA A 160 -20.98 26.47 9.21
N ALA A 161 -21.06 27.24 8.11
CA ALA A 161 -20.14 27.10 6.98
C ALA A 161 -18.69 27.43 7.36
N LEU A 162 -18.49 28.50 8.15
CA LEU A 162 -17.18 28.89 8.67
C LEU A 162 -16.63 27.83 9.62
N PHE A 163 -17.44 27.33 10.57
CA PHE A 163 -17.06 26.21 11.44
C PHE A 163 -16.61 25.01 10.62
N PHE A 164 -17.41 24.58 9.64
CA PHE A 164 -17.13 23.39 8.87
C PHE A 164 -15.82 23.53 8.06
N THR A 165 -15.65 24.66 7.38
CA THR A 165 -14.51 24.88 6.47
C THR A 165 -13.22 25.30 7.16
N LYS A 166 -13.30 26.05 8.27
CA LYS A 166 -12.14 26.64 8.94
C LYS A 166 -11.74 25.93 10.24
N ALA A 167 -12.65 25.20 10.88
CA ALA A 167 -12.35 24.46 12.11
C ALA A 167 -12.40 22.95 11.90
N PHE A 168 -13.55 22.42 11.47
CA PHE A 168 -13.75 20.97 11.38
C PHE A 168 -12.91 20.33 10.28
N LEU A 169 -12.94 20.85 9.04
CA LEU A 169 -12.21 20.24 7.92
C LEU A 169 -10.69 20.21 8.15
N PRO A 170 -10.02 21.30 8.60
CA PRO A 170 -8.60 21.24 8.95
C PRO A 170 -8.29 20.24 10.08
N PHE A 171 -9.21 20.05 11.03
CA PHE A 171 -9.08 19.02 12.06
C PHE A 171 -9.19 17.61 11.47
N ALA A 172 -10.21 17.36 10.64
CA ALA A 172 -10.42 16.07 9.99
C ALA A 172 -9.24 15.69 9.07
N GLU A 173 -8.66 16.66 8.36
CA GLU A 173 -7.53 16.43 7.47
C GLU A 173 -6.22 16.08 8.19
N ARG A 174 -6.12 16.26 9.52
CA ARG A 174 -5.03 15.66 10.32
C ARG A 174 -5.06 14.13 10.27
N PHE A 175 -6.21 13.55 9.92
CA PHE A 175 -6.42 12.12 9.72
C PHE A 175 -6.51 11.74 8.23
N HIS A 176 -6.19 12.66 7.31
CA HIS A 176 -6.16 12.42 5.87
C HIS A 176 -7.50 11.97 5.26
N THR A 177 -8.64 12.49 5.75
CA THR A 177 -9.97 12.01 5.34
C THR A 177 -10.27 12.13 3.84
N LEU A 178 -9.95 13.25 3.21
CA LEU A 178 -10.17 13.44 1.77
C LEU A 178 -9.26 12.53 0.93
N HIS A 179 -8.05 12.25 1.43
CA HIS A 179 -7.14 11.29 0.82
C HIS A 179 -7.69 9.86 0.89
N LEU A 180 -8.27 9.47 2.03
CA LEU A 180 -8.94 8.17 2.17
C LEU A 180 -10.16 8.05 1.25
N TYR A 181 -10.91 9.13 1.03
CA TYR A 181 -11.99 9.10 0.03
C TYR A 181 -11.48 8.87 -1.39
N ALA A 182 -10.32 9.43 -1.75
CA ALA A 182 -9.68 9.12 -3.02
C ALA A 182 -9.24 7.64 -3.09
N ASP A 183 -8.69 7.10 -1.99
CA ASP A 183 -8.29 5.69 -1.87
C ASP A 183 -9.48 4.75 -2.09
N TRP A 184 -10.60 4.97 -1.39
CA TRP A 184 -11.82 4.16 -1.56
C TRP A 184 -12.42 4.24 -2.96
N ARG A 185 -12.36 5.42 -3.58
CA ARG A 185 -12.78 5.59 -4.98
C ARG A 185 -11.90 4.79 -5.92
N PHE A 186 -10.58 4.80 -5.71
CA PHE A 186 -9.68 4.02 -6.56
C PHE A 186 -9.80 2.52 -6.31
N ALA A 187 -9.97 2.09 -5.06
CA ALA A 187 -10.21 0.68 -4.74
C ALA A 187 -11.46 0.13 -5.44
N LEU A 188 -12.53 0.93 -5.49
CA LEU A 188 -13.73 0.61 -6.25
C LEU A 188 -13.47 0.55 -7.75
N ALA A 189 -12.70 1.50 -8.30
CA ALA A 189 -12.31 1.51 -9.70
C ALA A 189 -11.46 0.29 -10.08
N VAL A 190 -10.52 -0.13 -9.23
CA VAL A 190 -9.72 -1.36 -9.41
C VAL A 190 -10.61 -2.60 -9.36
N GLY A 191 -11.50 -2.70 -8.35
CA GLY A 191 -12.43 -3.83 -8.25
C GLY A 191 -13.37 -3.93 -9.46
N ARG A 192 -13.88 -2.81 -9.95
CA ARG A 192 -14.80 -2.77 -11.10
C ARG A 192 -14.13 -2.83 -12.46
N ASP A 193 -12.80 -2.80 -12.50
CA ASP A 193 -12.05 -2.63 -13.74
C ASP A 193 -12.51 -1.38 -14.53
N GLU A 194 -12.69 -0.26 -13.82
CA GLU A 194 -13.05 1.03 -14.42
C GLU A 194 -11.87 1.59 -15.26
N PRO A 195 -12.13 2.41 -16.31
CA PRO A 195 -11.09 2.85 -17.24
C PRO A 195 -9.84 3.49 -16.62
N ILE A 196 -9.99 4.23 -15.50
CA ILE A 196 -8.86 4.84 -14.80
C ILE A 196 -7.90 3.80 -14.19
N ALA A 197 -8.43 2.70 -13.68
CA ALA A 197 -7.63 1.60 -13.14
C ALA A 197 -7.10 0.72 -14.27
N ARG A 198 -7.96 0.34 -15.22
CA ARG A 198 -7.58 -0.48 -16.38
C ARG A 198 -6.44 0.15 -17.18
N GLY A 199 -6.56 1.42 -17.53
CA GLY A 199 -5.54 2.13 -18.29
C GLY A 199 -4.19 2.18 -17.57
N TRP A 200 -4.21 2.40 -16.25
CA TRP A 200 -3.00 2.36 -15.43
C TRP A 200 -2.39 0.95 -15.38
N ILE A 201 -3.22 -0.10 -15.22
CA ILE A 201 -2.75 -1.50 -15.18
C ILE A 201 -2.11 -1.91 -16.51
N GLU A 202 -2.73 -1.57 -17.65
CA GLU A 202 -2.19 -1.88 -18.98
C GLU A 202 -0.87 -1.16 -19.23
N GLU A 203 -0.78 0.13 -18.89
CA GLU A 203 0.47 0.91 -19.00
C GLU A 203 1.59 0.26 -18.16
N LYS A 204 1.31 -0.09 -16.89
CA LYS A 204 2.33 -0.69 -16.03
C LYS A 204 2.69 -2.12 -16.43
N ALA A 205 1.75 -2.90 -16.96
CA ALA A 205 2.05 -4.23 -17.46
C ALA A 205 3.01 -4.19 -18.66
N ALA A 206 2.83 -3.23 -19.58
CA ALA A 206 3.76 -3.02 -20.69
C ALA A 206 5.17 -2.63 -20.19
N LEU A 207 5.25 -1.72 -19.21
CA LEU A 207 6.54 -1.33 -18.61
C LEU A 207 7.22 -2.50 -17.88
N VAL A 208 6.46 -3.33 -17.16
CA VAL A 208 6.99 -4.53 -16.50
C VAL A 208 7.52 -5.53 -17.51
N LEU A 209 6.82 -5.77 -18.63
CA LEU A 209 7.32 -6.64 -19.69
C LEU A 209 8.69 -6.17 -20.21
N THR A 210 8.84 -4.87 -20.46
CA THR A 210 10.12 -4.27 -20.85
C THR A 210 11.19 -4.43 -19.76
N ALA A 211 10.83 -4.22 -18.49
CA ALA A 211 11.76 -4.41 -17.37
C ALA A 211 12.24 -5.86 -17.24
N LEU A 212 11.36 -6.83 -17.48
CA LEU A 212 11.68 -8.26 -17.43
C LEU A 212 12.65 -8.71 -18.54
N GLU A 213 12.91 -7.89 -19.57
CA GLU A 213 13.96 -8.18 -20.56
C GLU A 213 15.37 -8.10 -19.94
N GLN A 214 15.53 -7.34 -18.85
CA GLN A 214 16.80 -7.23 -18.14
C GLN A 214 17.21 -8.57 -17.50
N SER A 215 18.50 -8.91 -17.56
CA SER A 215 19.04 -10.07 -16.86
C SER A 215 19.22 -9.77 -15.37
N SER A 216 18.84 -10.73 -14.52
CA SER A 216 19.05 -10.69 -13.08
C SER A 216 19.01 -12.12 -12.52
N ASP A 217 19.62 -12.34 -11.35
CA ASP A 217 19.60 -13.64 -10.67
C ASP A 217 18.19 -13.95 -10.13
N GLU A 218 17.47 -12.92 -9.69
CA GLU A 218 16.08 -13.02 -9.25
C GLU A 218 15.28 -11.74 -9.54
N VAL A 219 13.96 -11.92 -9.65
CA VAL A 219 12.98 -10.83 -9.74
C VAL A 219 12.22 -10.73 -8.42
N LEU A 220 12.16 -9.54 -7.84
CA LEU A 220 11.36 -9.25 -6.65
C LEU A 220 10.22 -8.30 -7.02
N VAL A 221 8.99 -8.79 -6.95
CA VAL A 221 7.82 -7.92 -6.88
C VAL A 221 7.58 -7.60 -5.42
N VAL A 222 7.72 -6.33 -5.05
CA VAL A 222 7.49 -5.87 -3.67
C VAL A 222 6.40 -4.81 -3.66
N SER A 223 5.39 -5.01 -2.82
CA SER A 223 4.22 -4.13 -2.79
C SER A 223 3.84 -3.73 -1.37
N HIS A 224 3.36 -2.50 -1.19
CA HIS A 224 2.92 -1.98 0.11
C HIS A 224 1.45 -1.56 0.06
N SER A 225 0.68 -1.87 1.10
CA SER A 225 -0.71 -1.39 1.24
C SER A 225 -1.58 -1.71 0.00
N MET A 226 -2.32 -0.73 -0.53
CA MET A 226 -3.10 -0.83 -1.78
C MET A 226 -2.25 -1.23 -2.99
N GLY A 227 -0.94 -0.94 -2.98
CA GLY A 227 0.00 -1.39 -4.00
C GLY A 227 -0.01 -2.91 -4.20
N ALA A 228 -0.42 -3.69 -3.20
CA ALA A 228 -0.63 -5.12 -3.36
C ALA A 228 -1.73 -5.45 -4.38
N SER A 229 -2.85 -4.72 -4.38
CA SER A 229 -3.92 -4.90 -5.38
C SER A 229 -3.41 -4.58 -6.79
N LEU A 230 -2.62 -3.51 -6.90
CA LEU A 230 -2.07 -3.05 -8.18
C LEU A 230 -0.99 -4.01 -8.71
N ALA A 231 -0.08 -4.46 -7.86
CA ALA A 231 0.93 -5.44 -8.21
C ALA A 231 0.29 -6.75 -8.69
N LEU A 232 -0.73 -7.25 -7.99
CA LEU A 232 -1.44 -8.48 -8.39
C LEU A 232 -2.14 -8.30 -9.74
N ALA A 233 -2.81 -7.17 -9.96
CA ALA A 233 -3.45 -6.88 -11.25
C ALA A 233 -2.44 -6.75 -12.38
N VAL A 234 -1.34 -6.03 -12.16
CA VAL A 234 -0.29 -5.80 -13.18
C VAL A 234 0.45 -7.09 -13.51
N ILE A 235 0.89 -7.86 -12.52
CA ILE A 235 1.61 -9.12 -12.77
C ILE A 235 0.66 -10.17 -13.37
N GLY A 236 -0.61 -10.20 -12.96
CA GLY A 236 -1.61 -11.03 -13.63
C GLY A 236 -1.75 -10.65 -15.09
N ARG A 237 -1.82 -9.35 -15.39
CA ARG A 237 -1.90 -8.85 -16.77
C ARG A 237 -0.64 -9.16 -17.59
N VAL A 238 0.55 -9.08 -16.99
CA VAL A 238 1.82 -9.49 -17.62
C VAL A 238 1.76 -10.96 -18.05
N LEU A 239 1.27 -11.85 -17.17
CA LEU A 239 1.13 -13.27 -17.46
C LEU A 239 0.03 -13.58 -18.49
N GLU A 240 -0.99 -12.74 -18.59
CA GLU A 240 -1.98 -12.83 -19.68
C GLU A 240 -1.40 -12.41 -21.03
N LEU A 241 -0.62 -11.32 -21.06
CA LEU A 241 -0.01 -10.79 -22.29
C LEU A 241 1.13 -11.66 -22.80
N LYS A 242 1.90 -12.25 -21.88
CA LYS A 242 3.06 -13.09 -22.16
C LYS A 242 3.17 -14.20 -21.10
N PRO A 243 2.52 -15.36 -21.29
CA PRO A 243 2.52 -16.45 -20.33
C PRO A 243 3.93 -16.93 -19.93
N GLU A 244 4.87 -16.88 -20.86
CA GLU A 244 6.28 -17.26 -20.67
C GLU A 244 7.16 -16.14 -20.07
N ALA A 245 6.59 -15.01 -19.65
CA ALA A 245 7.35 -13.85 -19.15
C ALA A 245 8.25 -14.18 -17.95
N LEU A 246 7.90 -15.23 -17.19
CA LEU A 246 8.63 -15.68 -16.01
C LEU A 246 9.40 -16.99 -16.23
N ASP A 247 9.41 -17.55 -17.44
CA ASP A 247 10.04 -18.84 -17.70
C ASP A 247 11.55 -18.79 -17.38
N GLY A 248 11.98 -19.70 -16.49
CA GLY A 248 13.36 -19.77 -16.02
C GLY A 248 13.78 -18.62 -15.09
N ARG A 249 12.84 -17.76 -14.65
CA ARG A 249 13.10 -16.64 -13.74
C ARG A 249 12.46 -16.90 -12.38
N LYS A 250 13.28 -16.97 -11.34
CA LYS A 250 12.79 -17.04 -9.95
C LYS A 250 12.16 -15.71 -9.56
N LEU A 251 10.83 -15.69 -9.42
CA LEU A 251 10.10 -14.51 -8.97
C LEU A 251 9.68 -14.66 -7.51
N SER A 252 10.12 -13.73 -6.67
CA SER A 252 9.60 -13.56 -5.32
C SER A 252 8.53 -12.48 -5.31
N PHE A 253 7.33 -12.79 -4.81
CA PHE A 253 6.22 -11.85 -4.67
C PHE A 253 6.02 -11.55 -3.18
N ALA A 254 6.41 -10.36 -2.74
CA ALA A 254 6.33 -9.93 -1.35
C ALA A 254 5.25 -8.83 -1.19
N THR A 255 4.22 -9.10 -0.38
CA THR A 255 3.31 -8.03 0.05
C THR A 255 3.67 -7.56 1.46
N LEU A 256 3.65 -6.25 1.67
CA LEU A 256 4.07 -5.60 2.90
C LEU A 256 2.88 -4.88 3.53
N GLY A 257 2.28 -5.48 4.56
CA GLY A 257 0.99 -5.01 5.08
C GLY A 257 -0.04 -4.85 3.95
N GLY A 258 -0.07 -5.83 3.03
CA GLY A 258 -0.83 -5.73 1.79
C GLY A 258 -2.34 -5.60 2.04
N ALA A 259 -2.98 -4.77 1.22
CA ALA A 259 -4.42 -4.55 1.23
C ALA A 259 -5.10 -5.11 -0.03
N ALA A 260 -4.60 -6.20 -0.62
CA ALA A 260 -5.15 -6.80 -1.84
C ALA A 260 -6.67 -7.06 -1.76
N LEU A 261 -7.11 -7.56 -0.60
CA LEU A 261 -8.51 -7.86 -0.33
C LEU A 261 -9.40 -6.62 -0.18
N GLN A 262 -8.82 -5.42 -0.03
CA GLN A 262 -9.55 -4.14 -0.13
C GLN A 262 -10.27 -4.03 -1.48
N CYS A 263 -9.62 -4.47 -2.56
CA CYS A 263 -10.25 -4.46 -3.88
C CYS A 263 -10.93 -5.80 -4.16
N ALA A 264 -10.26 -6.92 -3.83
CA ALA A 264 -10.71 -8.25 -4.24
C ALA A 264 -11.98 -8.77 -3.53
N PHE A 265 -12.40 -8.14 -2.43
CA PHE A 265 -13.66 -8.48 -1.74
C PHE A 265 -14.91 -7.95 -2.42
N LEU A 266 -14.78 -6.94 -3.29
CA LEU A 266 -15.88 -6.40 -4.07
C LEU A 266 -16.43 -7.47 -5.02
N SER A 267 -17.75 -7.61 -5.12
CA SER A 267 -18.38 -8.60 -6.01
C SER A 267 -17.90 -8.46 -7.45
N SER A 268 -17.67 -7.22 -7.91
CA SER A 268 -17.19 -6.89 -9.26
C SER A 268 -15.73 -7.26 -9.56
N ALA A 269 -14.90 -7.56 -8.54
CA ALA A 269 -13.45 -7.81 -8.66
C ALA A 269 -13.07 -9.14 -9.32
N VAL A 270 -13.75 -9.51 -10.41
CA VAL A 270 -13.55 -10.76 -11.16
C VAL A 270 -12.12 -10.84 -11.69
N TRP A 271 -11.66 -9.80 -12.40
CA TRP A 271 -10.32 -9.78 -13.01
C TRP A 271 -9.21 -9.84 -11.97
N LEU A 272 -9.28 -9.01 -10.92
CA LEU A 272 -8.28 -9.06 -9.84
C LEU A 272 -8.24 -10.43 -9.16
N ARG A 273 -9.39 -11.07 -8.92
CA ARG A 273 -9.43 -12.43 -8.36
C ARG A 273 -8.83 -13.45 -9.33
N GLN A 274 -9.03 -13.32 -10.64
CA GLN A 274 -8.40 -14.18 -11.63
C GLN A 274 -6.88 -14.01 -11.62
N SER A 275 -6.37 -12.78 -11.63
CA SER A 275 -4.92 -12.48 -11.51
C SER A 275 -4.30 -13.12 -10.27
N ILE A 276 -4.98 -13.03 -9.12
CA ILE A 276 -4.55 -13.69 -7.88
C ILE A 276 -4.43 -15.21 -8.06
N GLY A 277 -5.41 -15.84 -8.69
CA GLY A 277 -5.40 -17.28 -8.93
C GLY A 277 -4.33 -17.74 -9.93
N VAL A 278 -4.04 -16.93 -10.95
CA VAL A 278 -2.96 -17.18 -11.92
C VAL A 278 -1.59 -17.11 -11.22
N ILE A 279 -1.33 -16.02 -10.49
CA ILE A 279 -0.06 -15.82 -9.78
C ILE A 279 0.16 -16.91 -8.73
N ALA A 280 -0.88 -17.25 -7.95
CA ALA A 280 -0.78 -18.27 -6.90
C ALA A 280 -0.46 -19.68 -7.43
N ARG A 281 -0.84 -19.98 -8.68
CA ARG A 281 -0.59 -21.28 -9.33
C ARG A 281 0.69 -21.30 -10.18
N HIS A 282 1.33 -20.15 -10.38
CA HIS A 282 2.49 -20.07 -11.25
C HIS A 282 3.71 -20.74 -10.58
N PRO A 283 4.36 -21.73 -11.22
CA PRO A 283 5.40 -22.55 -10.57
C PRO A 283 6.65 -21.76 -10.20
N GLU A 284 6.99 -20.72 -10.97
CA GLU A 284 8.17 -19.87 -10.72
C GLU A 284 7.94 -18.77 -9.67
N VAL A 285 6.72 -18.67 -9.12
CA VAL A 285 6.37 -17.61 -8.16
C VAL A 285 6.42 -18.14 -6.72
N THR A 286 7.30 -17.56 -5.92
CA THR A 286 7.27 -17.71 -4.46
C THR A 286 6.59 -16.51 -3.83
N TRP A 287 5.36 -16.68 -3.33
CA TRP A 287 4.58 -15.60 -2.72
C TRP A 287 4.56 -15.69 -1.19
N PHE A 288 4.93 -14.60 -0.51
CA PHE A 288 4.78 -14.43 0.93
C PHE A 288 4.24 -13.04 1.31
N ASP A 289 3.53 -12.97 2.43
CA ASP A 289 2.87 -11.78 2.95
C ASP A 289 3.45 -11.39 4.31
N ILE A 290 4.16 -10.26 4.37
CA ILE A 290 4.73 -9.73 5.61
C ILE A 290 3.68 -8.90 6.34
N GLN A 291 3.30 -9.33 7.54
CA GLN A 291 2.16 -8.78 8.27
C GLN A 291 2.52 -8.43 9.72
N CYS A 292 2.02 -7.28 10.21
CA CYS A 292 2.27 -6.83 11.56
C CYS A 292 0.97 -6.57 12.32
N LEU A 293 0.72 -7.32 13.41
CA LEU A 293 -0.50 -7.16 14.22
C LEU A 293 -0.75 -5.73 14.71
N THR A 294 0.30 -4.93 14.95
CA THR A 294 0.13 -3.55 15.45
C THR A 294 -0.29 -2.56 14.36
N ASP A 295 -0.26 -2.96 13.09
CA ASP A 295 -0.82 -2.21 11.98
C ASP A 295 -2.29 -2.60 11.75
N PRO A 296 -3.28 -1.72 12.00
CA PRO A 296 -4.68 -2.02 11.73
C PRO A 296 -5.11 -1.80 10.28
N ILE A 297 -4.23 -1.29 9.40
CA ILE A 297 -4.54 -0.83 8.04
C ILE A 297 -4.15 -1.90 7.00
N HIS A 298 -4.30 -3.17 7.35
CA HIS A 298 -4.18 -4.29 6.41
C HIS A 298 -5.07 -5.45 6.86
N LEU A 299 -5.28 -6.43 5.97
CA LEU A 299 -6.11 -7.59 6.26
C LEU A 299 -5.29 -8.69 6.94
N TYR A 300 -5.01 -8.48 8.24
CA TYR A 300 -4.18 -9.37 9.06
C TYR A 300 -4.72 -10.80 9.11
N ARG A 301 -3.84 -11.80 8.94
CA ARG A 301 -4.14 -13.24 8.94
C ARG A 301 -5.24 -13.67 7.96
N CYS A 302 -5.42 -12.89 6.89
CA CYS A 302 -6.32 -13.26 5.81
C CYS A 302 -5.52 -13.99 4.72
N ASN A 303 -5.89 -15.23 4.41
CA ASN A 303 -5.33 -15.96 3.27
C ASN A 303 -5.91 -15.37 1.98
N THR A 304 -5.17 -14.45 1.36
CA THR A 304 -5.64 -13.68 0.19
C THR A 304 -6.17 -14.59 -0.92
N VAL A 305 -5.43 -15.64 -1.26
CA VAL A 305 -5.76 -16.58 -2.35
C VAL A 305 -7.02 -17.40 -2.05
N ALA A 306 -7.12 -18.02 -0.86
CA ALA A 306 -8.31 -18.76 -0.48
C ALA A 306 -9.57 -17.86 -0.40
N LEU A 307 -9.44 -16.65 0.14
CA LEU A 307 -10.57 -15.73 0.29
C LEU A 307 -11.02 -15.09 -1.04
N THR A 308 -10.26 -15.27 -2.13
CA THR A 308 -10.65 -14.87 -3.48
C THR A 308 -11.13 -16.03 -4.35
N GLY A 309 -11.42 -17.19 -3.74
CA GLY A 309 -12.05 -18.33 -4.42
C GLY A 309 -11.08 -19.39 -4.93
N HIS A 310 -9.79 -19.30 -4.57
CA HIS A 310 -8.74 -20.23 -5.02
C HIS A 310 -8.17 -21.04 -3.84
N GLY A 311 -9.05 -21.64 -3.03
CA GLY A 311 -8.64 -22.42 -1.86
C GLY A 311 -7.82 -23.68 -2.18
N ASP A 312 -7.86 -24.12 -3.44
CA ASP A 312 -7.10 -25.23 -4.00
C ASP A 312 -5.66 -24.86 -4.41
N ALA A 313 -5.38 -23.56 -4.60
CA ALA A 313 -4.06 -23.09 -5.00
C ALA A 313 -3.10 -23.00 -3.80
N PRO A 314 -1.77 -23.00 -4.05
CA PRO A 314 -0.77 -22.66 -3.03
C PRO A 314 -1.10 -21.33 -2.35
N GLN A 315 -1.07 -21.33 -1.02
CA GLN A 315 -1.36 -20.14 -0.23
C GLN A 315 -0.06 -19.36 0.04
N PRO A 316 -0.08 -18.02 -0.07
CA PRO A 316 1.07 -17.21 0.28
C PRO A 316 1.45 -17.43 1.74
N LYS A 317 2.74 -17.61 2.01
CA LYS A 317 3.17 -17.78 3.40
C LYS A 317 2.99 -16.46 4.15
N ILE A 318 2.20 -16.47 5.22
CA ILE A 318 2.06 -15.31 6.10
C ILE A 318 3.28 -15.25 7.02
N VAL A 319 4.05 -14.17 6.93
CA VAL A 319 5.26 -13.90 7.71
C VAL A 319 4.94 -12.84 8.77
N PRO A 320 4.66 -13.24 10.04
CA PRO A 320 4.32 -12.30 11.07
C PRO A 320 5.56 -11.55 11.57
N ILE A 321 5.55 -10.22 11.46
CA ILE A 321 6.57 -9.34 12.03
C ILE A 321 6.04 -8.50 13.19
N ARG A 322 6.95 -7.98 14.01
CA ARG A 322 6.65 -7.02 15.06
C ARG A 322 7.63 -5.86 14.98
N PHE A 323 7.14 -4.67 14.63
CA PHE A 323 7.98 -3.47 14.54
C PHE A 323 8.73 -3.14 15.84
N LYS A 324 8.27 -3.58 17.02
CA LYS A 324 9.03 -3.43 18.26
C LYS A 324 10.42 -4.12 18.24
N HIS A 325 10.65 -5.07 17.32
CA HIS A 325 11.94 -5.73 17.15
C HIS A 325 12.88 -4.94 16.21
N SER A 326 12.33 -4.19 15.24
CA SER A 326 13.11 -3.40 14.28
C SER A 326 13.25 -1.91 14.66
N LEU A 327 12.50 -1.44 15.65
CA LEU A 327 12.55 -0.05 16.13
C LEU A 327 13.14 0.03 17.54
N SER A 328 13.76 1.17 17.87
CA SER A 328 14.12 1.49 19.25
C SER A 328 12.84 1.58 20.12
N PRO A 329 12.93 1.29 21.43
CA PRO A 329 11.80 1.43 22.34
C PRO A 329 11.15 2.82 22.29
N GLU A 330 11.97 3.87 22.16
CA GLU A 330 11.54 5.28 22.10
C GLU A 330 10.76 5.54 20.81
N ARG A 331 11.31 5.13 19.65
CA ARG A 331 10.67 5.31 18.34
C ARG A 331 9.39 4.49 18.25
N TYR A 332 9.38 3.25 18.76
CA TYR A 332 8.20 2.42 18.81
C TYR A 332 7.11 3.03 19.71
N LYS A 333 7.46 3.53 20.91
CA LYS A 333 6.49 4.18 21.82
C LYS A 333 5.85 5.41 21.17
N LYS A 334 6.63 6.20 20.41
CA LYS A 334 6.14 7.35 19.65
C LYS A 334 5.21 6.94 18.50
N ASN A 335 5.57 5.89 17.75
CA ASN A 335 4.87 5.53 16.52
C ASN A 335 3.63 4.65 16.76
N LYS A 336 3.61 3.77 17.77
CA LYS A 336 2.60 2.69 17.94
C LYS A 336 1.13 3.15 18.00
N ARG A 337 0.87 4.42 18.31
CA ARG A 337 -0.48 5.01 18.36
C ARG A 337 -0.86 5.77 17.09
N ASN A 338 0.10 6.06 16.22
CA ASN A 338 -0.15 6.65 14.92
C ASN A 338 -0.26 5.53 13.89
N PHE A 339 -1.49 5.09 13.63
CA PHE A 339 -1.74 3.90 12.79
C PHE A 339 -1.23 4.05 11.36
N LEU A 340 -1.36 5.23 10.73
CA LEU A 340 -0.78 5.47 9.41
C LEU A 340 0.75 5.43 9.43
N ARG A 341 1.39 5.94 10.50
CA ARG A 341 2.85 5.83 10.66
C ARG A 341 3.28 4.37 10.84
N MET A 342 2.54 3.59 11.62
CA MET A 342 2.79 2.16 11.79
C MET A 342 2.59 1.39 10.48
N HIS A 343 1.55 1.72 9.74
CA HIS A 343 1.27 1.11 8.44
C HIS A 343 2.36 1.41 7.41
N ARG A 344 2.94 2.60 7.40
CA ARG A 344 4.07 2.93 6.51
C ARG A 344 5.39 2.32 6.96
N GLN A 345 5.48 1.80 8.20
CA GLN A 345 6.75 1.33 8.76
C GLN A 345 7.36 0.14 8.01
N TYR A 346 6.59 -0.60 7.21
CA TYR A 346 7.16 -1.66 6.37
C TYR A 346 8.17 -1.12 5.36
N VAL A 347 8.02 0.11 4.86
CA VAL A 347 8.89 0.68 3.82
C VAL A 347 9.79 1.81 4.36
N LEU A 348 10.01 1.81 5.68
CA LEU A 348 10.86 2.78 6.36
C LEU A 348 12.02 2.07 7.06
N GLY A 349 13.17 2.73 7.12
CA GLY A 349 14.38 2.13 7.68
C GLY A 349 14.28 1.75 9.16
N PRO A 350 15.09 0.78 9.61
CA PRO A 350 15.07 0.22 10.96
C PRO A 350 15.91 1.07 11.93
N ASP A 351 15.84 0.78 13.23
CA ASP A 351 16.86 1.20 14.22
C ASP A 351 17.65 -0.01 14.75
N ARG A 352 17.10 -1.22 14.56
CA ARG A 352 17.61 -2.47 15.15
C ARG A 352 17.49 -3.59 14.13
N ARG A 353 18.46 -4.49 14.13
CA ARG A 353 18.44 -5.70 13.30
C ARG A 353 17.26 -6.59 13.74
N SER A 354 16.53 -7.10 12.77
CA SER A 354 15.37 -7.96 12.98
C SER A 354 15.19 -8.90 11.79
N GLY A 355 14.27 -9.86 11.85
CA GLY A 355 13.98 -10.75 10.72
C GLY A 355 13.37 -10.06 9.49
N TYR A 356 13.09 -8.76 9.57
CA TYR A 356 12.62 -7.97 8.44
C TYR A 356 13.28 -6.58 8.40
N ASP A 357 13.71 -6.19 7.21
CA ASP A 357 14.08 -4.83 6.86
C ASP A 357 13.81 -4.61 5.36
N PHE A 358 13.26 -3.45 4.99
CA PHE A 358 12.88 -3.16 3.60
C PHE A 358 14.09 -3.09 2.69
N THR A 359 15.12 -2.35 3.10
CA THR A 359 16.34 -2.18 2.31
C THR A 359 17.11 -3.50 2.20
N LEU A 360 17.15 -4.30 3.26
CA LEU A 360 17.75 -5.63 3.19
C LEU A 360 16.97 -6.57 2.26
N LEU A 361 15.63 -6.51 2.25
CA LEU A 361 14.80 -7.31 1.32
C LEU A 361 15.06 -6.91 -0.13
N THR A 362 15.13 -5.60 -0.43
CA THR A 362 15.24 -5.12 -1.80
C THR A 362 16.66 -5.03 -2.33
N ALA A 363 17.66 -4.87 -1.45
CA ALA A 363 19.05 -4.66 -1.83
C ALA A 363 20.05 -5.44 -0.98
N GLY A 364 19.63 -6.41 -0.18
CA GLY A 364 20.54 -7.28 0.57
C GLY A 364 21.00 -8.52 -0.23
N PRO A 365 21.95 -9.28 0.33
CA PRO A 365 22.56 -10.44 -0.33
C PRO A 365 21.70 -11.71 -0.29
N LEU A 366 20.68 -11.74 0.57
CA LEU A 366 19.83 -12.90 0.77
C LEU A 366 18.83 -13.02 -0.39
N PRO A 367 18.54 -14.23 -0.89
CA PRO A 367 17.43 -14.45 -1.81
C PRO A 367 16.13 -13.92 -1.21
N ALA A 368 15.33 -13.18 -1.98
CA ALA A 368 14.13 -12.55 -1.45
C ALA A 368 13.14 -13.56 -0.87
N ALA A 369 13.03 -14.75 -1.47
CA ALA A 369 12.24 -15.88 -0.98
C ALA A 369 12.61 -16.32 0.45
N SER A 370 13.86 -16.14 0.89
CA SER A 370 14.29 -16.54 2.24
C SER A 370 13.61 -15.75 3.36
N PHE A 371 13.11 -14.54 3.06
CA PHE A 371 12.35 -13.73 4.02
C PHE A 371 11.02 -14.39 4.42
N ALA A 372 10.54 -15.37 3.64
CA ALA A 372 9.37 -16.17 4.00
C ALA A 372 9.61 -16.98 5.30
N ASP A 373 10.86 -17.31 5.62
CA ASP A 373 11.22 -18.16 6.75
C ASP A 373 11.86 -17.41 7.93
N LEU A 374 12.07 -16.09 7.82
CA LEU A 374 12.72 -15.33 8.87
C LEU A 374 11.78 -15.05 10.05
N GLU A 375 12.31 -15.27 11.25
CA GLU A 375 11.62 -14.91 12.48
C GLU A 375 11.83 -13.44 12.82
N SER A 376 10.75 -12.73 13.12
CA SER A 376 10.80 -11.28 13.38
C SER A 376 11.86 -10.81 14.37
N GLN A 377 12.20 -11.60 15.40
CA GLN A 377 13.14 -11.23 16.46
C GLN A 377 14.58 -11.65 16.15
N THR A 378 14.78 -12.55 15.20
CA THR A 378 16.05 -13.20 14.92
C THR A 378 16.59 -12.61 13.61
N PRO A 379 17.57 -11.70 13.66
CA PRO A 379 18.15 -11.15 12.45
C PRO A 379 18.90 -12.24 11.68
N PRO A 380 18.79 -12.31 10.35
CA PRO A 380 19.61 -13.20 9.55
C PRO A 380 21.10 -12.83 9.64
N ALA A 381 21.96 -13.83 9.43
CA ALA A 381 23.37 -13.60 9.10
C ALA A 381 23.46 -13.13 7.65
N LEU A 382 24.33 -12.15 7.40
CA LEU A 382 24.57 -11.57 6.07
C LEU A 382 25.78 -12.19 5.40
#